data_AF-A0A1Y2BMS3-F1
#
_entry.id   AF-A0A1Y2BMS3-F1
#
_cell.length_a   1.000
_cell.length_b   1.000
_cell.length_c   1.000
_cell.angle_alpha   90.00
_cell.angle_beta   90.00
_cell.angle_gamma   90.00
#
_symmetry.space_group_name_H-M   'P 1'
#
loop_
_entity.id
_entity.type
_entity.pdbx_description
1 polymer ?
#
loop_
_entity_poly.entity_id
_entity_poly.type
_entity_poly.pdbx_seq_one_letter_code
_entity_poly.pdbx_strand_id
1 'polypeptide(L)' 'FFSTLCHSLNIPFITEDVKSNIKKCGLRKPFAIEKLSILKNLTENHYVINIKIIF' A
#
# COMPACT_ATOMS: atom_id res chain seq x y z
N PHE A 1 -4.67 -6.94 -8.31
CA PHE A 1 -3.41 -7.35 -7.66
C PHE A 1 -3.02 -6.42 -6.52
N PHE A 2 -2.61 -5.17 -6.79
CA PHE A 2 -2.14 -4.28 -5.71
C PHE A 2 -3.22 -3.95 -4.66
N SER A 3 -4.47 -3.72 -5.07
CA SER A 3 -5.60 -3.55 -4.14
C SER A 3 -5.82 -4.79 -3.25
N THR A 4 -5.70 -5.99 -3.83
CA THR A 4 -5.77 -7.27 -3.10
C THR A 4 -4.65 -7.38 -2.08
N LEU A 5 -3.41 -7.02 -2.44
CA LEU A 5 -2.28 -6.97 -1.51
C LEU A 5 -2.55 -5.99 -0.37
N CYS A 6 -3.02 -4.78 -0.66
CA CYS A 6 -3.40 -3.81 0.36
C CYS A 6 -4.45 -4.38 1.32
N HIS A 7 -5.48 -5.05 0.79
CA HIS A 7 -6.49 -5.70 1.62
C HIS A 7 -5.91 -6.82 2.49
N SER A 8 -5.06 -7.69 1.94
CA SER A 8 -4.38 -8.75 2.72
C SER A 8 -3.49 -8.18 3.82
N LEU A 9 -2.90 -7.01 3.61
CA LEU A 9 -2.11 -6.29 4.60
C LEU A 9 -2.96 -5.45 5.55
N ASN A 10 -4.30 -5.50 5.49
CA ASN A 10 -5.20 -4.63 6.25
C ASN A 10 -4.88 -3.14 6.07
N ILE A 11 -4.63 -2.71 4.83
CA ILE A 11 -4.44 -1.32 4.43
C ILE A 11 -5.69 -0.89 3.64
N PRO A 12 -6.44 0.14 4.11
CA PRO A 12 -7.53 0.69 3.32
C PRO A 12 -6.96 1.39 2.10
N PHE A 13 -7.18 0.82 0.90
CA PHE A 13 -6.68 1.40 -0.36
C PHE A 13 -7.33 2.76 -0.64
N ILE A 14 -8.63 2.87 -0.37
CA ILE A 14 -9.42 4.10 -0.41
C ILE A 14 -9.95 4.35 1.01
N THR A 15 -9.93 5.61 1.42
CA THR A 15 -10.51 6.11 2.66
C THR A 15 -11.49 7.23 2.35
N GLU A 16 -12.36 7.59 3.28
CA GLU A 16 -13.28 8.71 3.11
C GLU A 16 -12.92 9.82 4.09
N ASP A 17 -12.99 11.06 3.62
CA ASP A 17 -12.99 12.21 4.50
C ASP A 17 -14.43 12.48 4.96
N VAL A 18 -14.71 12.15 6.22
CA VAL A 18 -16.02 12.29 6.85
C VAL A 18 -16.58 13.71 6.72
N LYS A 19 -15.73 14.73 6.61
CA LYS A 19 -16.18 16.13 6.51
C LYS A 19 -16.58 16.55 5.10
N SER A 20 -15.91 16.01 4.07
CA SER A 20 -16.11 16.42 2.68
C SER A 20 -16.82 15.37 1.82
N ASN A 21 -17.03 14.17 2.35
CA ASN A 21 -17.56 13.00 1.62
C ASN A 21 -16.74 12.66 0.36
N ILE A 22 -15.46 13.04 0.34
CA ILE A 22 -14.53 12.80 -0.76
C ILE A 22 -13.70 11.55 -0.45
N LYS A 23 -13.60 10.67 -1.44
CA LYS A 23 -12.68 9.52 -1.41
C LYS A 23 -11.23 10.01 -1.48
N LYS A 24 -10.42 9.62 -0.50
CA LYS A 24 -8.99 9.92 -0.38
C LYS A 24 -8.16 8.65 -0.51
N CYS A 25 -6.94 8.79 -1.04
CA CYS A 25 -5.97 7.70 -1.09
C CYS A 25 -5.52 7.31 0.33
N GLY A 26 -5.81 6.06 0.74
CA GLY A 26 -5.47 5.58 2.08
C GLY A 26 -4.00 5.19 2.26
N LEU A 27 -3.22 5.18 1.17
CA LEU A 27 -1.81 4.80 1.16
C LEU A 27 -0.87 5.89 1.69
N ARG A 28 -1.33 7.14 1.83
CA ARG A 28 -0.52 8.27 2.31
C ARG A 28 -0.41 8.35 3.84
N LYS A 29 -0.90 7.35 4.57
CA LYS A 29 -0.83 7.30 6.03
C LYS A 29 0.49 6.63 6.48
N PRO A 30 1.13 7.08 7.57
CA PRO A 30 2.37 6.48 8.06
C PRO A 30 2.30 4.95 8.24
N PHE A 31 1.19 4.46 8.78
CA PHE A 31 0.92 3.02 8.93
C PHE A 31 0.91 2.24 7.61
N ALA A 32 0.39 2.84 6.53
CA ALA A 32 0.38 2.19 5.22
C ALA A 32 1.79 2.11 4.65
N ILE A 33 2.59 3.16 4.82
CA ILE A 33 4.00 3.22 4.40
C ILE A 33 4.80 2.14 5.12
N GLU A 34 4.65 2.01 6.44
CA GLU A 34 5.31 0.99 7.25
C GLU A 34 4.97 -0.41 6.77
N LYS A 35 3.68 -0.72 6.57
CA LYS A 35 3.26 -2.04 6.09
C LYS A 35 3.75 -2.36 4.67
N LEU A 36 3.80 -1.37 3.79
CA LEU A 36 4.29 -1.56 2.43
C LEU A 36 5.81 -1.70 2.36
N SER A 37 6.55 -1.40 3.43
CA SER A 37 8.01 -1.62 3.50
C SER A 37 8.40 -3.09 3.32
N ILE A 38 7.49 -4.03 3.58
CA ILE A 38 7.71 -5.45 3.26
C ILE A 38 8.03 -5.67 1.78
N LEU A 39 7.44 -4.88 0.89
CA LEU A 39 7.71 -4.97 -0.55
C LEU A 39 9.14 -4.58 -0.87
N LYS A 40 9.67 -3.55 -0.19
CA LYS A 40 11.08 -3.16 -0.30
C LYS A 40 11.99 -4.32 0.10
N ASN A 41 11.74 -4.94 1.25
CA ASN A 41 12.50 -6.09 1.72
C ASN A 41 12.43 -7.28 0.75
N LEU A 42 11.25 -7.56 0.19
CA LEU A 42 11.06 -8.64 -0.79
C LEU A 42 11.80 -8.39 -2.10
N THR A 43 11.86 -7.13 -2.56
CA THR A 43 12.59 -6.77 -3.78
C THR A 43 14.10 -6.69 -3.56
N GLU A 44 14.56 -6.14 -2.44
CA GLU A 44 16.00 -5.98 -2.14
C GLU A 44 16.69 -7.32 -1.86
N ASN A 45 15.98 -8.27 -1.25
CA ASN A 45 16.50 -9.63 -1.01
C ASN A 45 16.19 -10.59 -2.17
N HIS A 46 15.70 -10.09 -3.31
CA HIS A 46 15.39 -10.87 -4.50
C HIS A 46 14.42 -12.05 -4.28
N TYR A 47 13.61 -12.02 -3.20
CA TYR A 47 12.53 -13.00 -2.99
C TYR A 47 11.45 -12.89 -4.07
N VAL A 48 11.30 -11.69 -4.65
CA VAL A 48 10.46 -11.48 -5.84
C VAL A 48 11.22 -10.64 -6.86
N ILE A 49 11.49 -11.24 -8.02
CA ILE A 49 12.42 -10.70 -9.02
C ILE A 49 11.71 -9.76 -10.02
N ASN A 50 10.39 -9.91 -10.23
CA ASN A 50 9.65 -9.24 -11.32
C ASN A 50 8.58 -8.23 -10.86
N ILE A 51 8.72 -7.62 -9.67
CA ILE A 51 7.82 -6.52 -9.26
C ILE A 51 8.49 -5.18 -9.58
N LYS A 52 7.96 -4.46 -10.58
CA LYS A 52 8.35 -3.06 -10.86
C LYS A 52 7.43 -2.11 -10.10
N ILE A 53 7.89 -1.62 -8.94
CA ILE A 53 7.21 -0.55 -8.21
C ILE A 53 7.79 0.78 -8.69
N ILE A 54 7.00 1.57 -9.42
CA ILE A 54 7.35 2.95 -9.78
C ILE A 54 6.84 3.84 -8.63
N PHE A 55 7.76 4.47 -7.90
CA PHE A 55 7.46 5.44 -6.84
C PHE A 55 7.37 6.85 -7.42
#